data_AF-A0A7W0WTV0-F1
#
_entry.id   AF-A0A7W0WTV0-F1
#
_cell.length_a   1.000
_cell.length_b   1.000
_cell.length_c   1.000
_cell.angle_alpha   90.00
_cell.angle_beta   90.00
_cell.angle_gamma   90.00
#
_symmetry.space_group_name_H-M   'P 1'
#
loop_
_entity.id
_entity.type
_entity.pdbx_description
1 polymer ?
#
loop_
_entity_poly.entity_id
_entity_poly.type
_entity_poly.pdbx_seq_one_letter_code
_entity_poly.pdbx_strand_id
1 'polypeptide(L)'
;MSTLAQLGWDDRWEAARAELEGTPVRIVAEHRGAYHAIGEEMETAWVELTGKAFHDAKDKRALPTVGDWVLVDRWSDALAKQGAAVIRHVLPRRTFFVRKAAGEAETPQPLA
;
A
#
# COMPACT_ATOMS: atom_id res chain seq x y z
N MET A 1 22.41 -6.24 -5.77
CA MET A 1 21.06 -5.64 -5.90
C MET A 1 20.32 -5.94 -4.61
N SER A 2 19.75 -4.94 -3.94
CA SER A 2 18.87 -5.18 -2.79
C SER A 2 17.58 -5.85 -3.26
N THR A 3 16.95 -6.62 -2.40
CA THR A 3 15.69 -7.30 -2.70
C THR A 3 14.53 -6.31 -2.86
N LEU A 4 14.57 -5.16 -2.16
CA LEU A 4 13.64 -4.04 -2.42
C LEU A 4 13.68 -3.57 -3.87
N ALA A 5 14.88 -3.48 -4.49
CA ALA A 5 15.00 -3.11 -5.89
C ALA A 5 14.36 -4.15 -6.83
N GLN A 6 14.37 -5.44 -6.46
CA GLN A 6 13.67 -6.49 -7.20
C GLN A 6 12.14 -6.33 -7.11
N LEU A 7 11.66 -5.80 -5.99
CA LEU A 7 10.26 -5.39 -5.80
C LEU A 7 9.95 -4.03 -6.45
N GLY A 8 10.90 -3.42 -7.16
CA GLY A 8 10.72 -2.16 -7.87
C GLY A 8 10.92 -0.91 -7.03
N TRP A 9 11.57 -0.99 -5.86
CA TRP A 9 12.08 0.17 -5.12
C TRP A 9 13.18 0.89 -5.92
N ASP A 10 13.24 2.21 -5.84
CA ASP A 10 14.22 3.05 -6.53
C ASP A 10 14.61 4.29 -5.73
N ASP A 11 15.57 5.05 -6.25
CA ASP A 11 16.14 6.24 -5.59
C ASP A 11 15.11 7.33 -5.26
N ARG A 12 13.96 7.37 -5.94
CA ARG A 12 12.92 8.38 -5.66
C ARG A 12 12.19 8.06 -4.37
N TRP A 13 11.91 6.78 -4.13
CA TRP A 13 11.34 6.35 -2.85
C TRP A 13 12.38 6.40 -1.73
N GLU A 14 13.65 6.11 -2.04
CA GLU A 14 14.75 6.30 -1.10
C GLU A 14 14.85 7.77 -0.65
N ALA A 15 14.82 8.71 -1.59
CA ALA A 15 14.80 10.14 -1.30
C ALA A 15 13.53 10.57 -0.54
N ALA A 16 12.37 10.05 -0.92
CA ALA A 16 11.10 10.39 -0.27
C ALA A 16 11.03 9.90 1.18
N ARG A 17 11.73 8.82 1.52
CA ARG A 17 11.81 8.31 2.89
C ARG A 17 12.93 8.92 3.74
N ALA A 18 13.82 9.73 3.16
CA ALA A 18 15.05 10.16 3.84
C ALA A 18 14.81 10.87 5.20
N GLU A 19 13.68 11.55 5.33
CA GLU A 19 13.25 12.25 6.56
C GLU A 19 12.10 11.54 7.30
N LEU A 20 11.73 10.34 6.86
CA LEU A 20 10.61 9.57 7.40
C LEU A 20 11.12 8.29 8.06
N GLU A 21 10.52 7.93 9.19
CA GLU A 21 10.83 6.70 9.89
C GLU A 21 9.90 5.56 9.48
N GLY A 22 10.37 4.33 9.67
CA GLY A 22 9.59 3.10 9.47
C GLY A 22 10.22 2.16 8.45
N THR A 23 9.75 0.91 8.48
CA THR A 23 10.21 -0.14 7.57
C THR A 23 9.48 -0.01 6.23
N PRO A 24 10.20 0.05 5.09
CA PRO A 24 9.57 0.10 3.78
C PRO A 24 8.99 -1.26 3.42
N VAL A 25 7.70 -1.28 3.07
CA VAL A 25 7.00 -2.47 2.60
C VAL A 25 6.08 -2.12 1.42
N ARG A 26 5.85 -3.08 0.54
CA ARG A 26 4.98 -2.90 -0.62
C ARG A 26 3.64 -3.59 -0.41
N ILE A 27 2.53 -2.89 -0.65
CA ILE A 27 1.20 -3.48 -0.55
C ILE A 27 1.00 -4.48 -1.68
N VAL A 28 0.67 -5.73 -1.35
CA VAL A 28 0.44 -6.82 -2.32
C VAL A 28 -1.03 -7.27 -2.35
N ALA A 29 -1.78 -7.02 -1.28
CA ALA A 29 -3.22 -7.26 -1.25
C ALA A 29 -3.94 -6.22 -0.39
N GLU A 30 -5.17 -5.89 -0.78
CA GLU A 30 -6.08 -5.02 -0.04
C GLU A 30 -7.31 -5.82 0.40
N HIS A 31 -7.65 -5.71 1.67
CA HIS A 31 -8.88 -6.17 2.28
C HIS A 31 -9.61 -4.97 2.89
N ARG A 32 -10.89 -5.10 3.25
CA ARG A 32 -11.68 -3.99 3.80
C ARG A 32 -11.09 -3.46 5.12
N GLY A 33 -10.24 -2.44 5.05
CA GLY A 33 -9.59 -1.80 6.19
C GLY A 33 -8.28 -2.44 6.66
N ALA A 34 -7.83 -3.52 6.02
CA ALA A 34 -6.57 -4.20 6.34
C ALA A 34 -5.84 -4.58 5.05
N TYR A 35 -4.53 -4.67 5.11
CA TYR A 35 -3.68 -4.90 3.95
C TYR A 35 -2.72 -6.06 4.21
N HIS A 36 -2.21 -6.65 3.13
CA HIS A 36 -1.07 -7.55 3.18
C HIS A 36 0.08 -6.91 2.43
N ALA A 37 1.27 -6.91 3.04
CA ALA A 37 2.46 -6.32 2.46
C ALA A 37 3.63 -7.30 2.39
N ILE A 38 4.59 -6.99 1.52
CA ILE A 38 5.86 -7.70 1.39
C ILE A 38 7.02 -6.78 1.76
N GLY A 39 7.95 -7.30 2.55
CA GLY A 39 9.14 -6.61 3.04
C GLY A 39 10.39 -6.88 2.20
N GLU A 40 11.54 -6.40 2.69
CA GLU A 40 12.82 -6.52 2.01
C GLU A 40 13.30 -7.97 1.90
N GLU A 41 13.07 -8.84 2.87
CA GLU A 41 13.48 -10.25 2.82
C GLU A 41 12.46 -11.16 2.09
N MET A 42 11.55 -10.58 1.27
CA MET A 42 10.41 -11.25 0.62
C MET A 42 9.40 -11.89 1.57
N GLU A 43 9.43 -11.48 2.83
CA GLU A 43 8.52 -11.89 3.88
C GLU A 43 7.23 -11.09 3.83
N THR A 44 6.12 -11.70 4.25
CA THR A 44 4.79 -11.07 4.17
C THR A 44 4.10 -11.04 5.51
N ALA A 45 3.43 -9.93 5.82
CA ALA A 45 2.63 -9.79 7.03
C ALA A 45 1.43 -8.87 6.83
N TRP A 46 0.52 -8.91 7.81
CA TRP A 46 -0.61 -8.01 7.92
C TRP A 46 -0.16 -6.61 8.28
N VAL A 47 -0.78 -5.64 7.62
CA VAL A 47 -0.58 -4.21 7.84
C VAL A 47 -1.92 -3.49 7.91
N GLU A 48 -2.02 -2.50 8.79
CA GLU A 48 -3.25 -1.74 9.01
C GLU A 48 -3.00 -0.24 9.03
N LEU A 49 -4.02 0.53 8.68
CA LEU A 49 -4.03 1.97 8.94
C LEU A 49 -4.45 2.22 10.37
N THR A 50 -3.91 3.26 10.99
CA THR A 50 -4.49 3.75 12.26
C THR A 50 -5.94 4.16 12.02
N GLY A 51 -6.83 3.88 13.00
CA GLY A 51 -8.25 4.24 12.89
C GLY A 51 -8.45 5.72 12.57
N LYS A 52 -7.62 6.61 13.15
CA LYS A 52 -7.62 8.04 12.83
C LYS A 52 -7.31 8.31 11.34
N ALA A 53 -6.26 7.71 10.78
CA ALA A 53 -5.91 7.88 9.37
C ALA A 53 -6.98 7.34 8.42
N PHE A 54 -7.62 6.22 8.77
CA PHE A 54 -8.73 5.66 8.00
C PHE A 54 -9.97 6.56 8.03
N HIS A 55 -10.33 7.13 9.19
CA HIS A 55 -11.48 8.01 9.33
C HIS A 55 -11.26 9.42 8.79
N ASP A 56 -10.03 9.95 8.89
CA ASP A 56 -9.67 11.28 8.40
C ASP A 56 -9.48 11.30 6.87
N ALA A 57 -9.42 10.13 6.22
CA ALA A 57 -9.36 10.02 4.77
C ALA A 57 -10.68 10.49 4.12
N LYS A 58 -10.81 11.80 3.91
CA LYS A 58 -11.91 12.43 3.17
C LYS A 58 -12.01 11.95 1.72
N ASP A 59 -10.91 11.37 1.21
CA ASP A 59 -10.79 10.86 -0.14
C ASP A 59 -10.24 9.43 -0.10
N LYS A 60 -11.00 8.46 -0.61
CA LYS A 60 -10.56 7.06 -0.71
C LYS A 60 -9.28 6.90 -1.53
N ARG A 61 -8.96 7.86 -2.40
CA ARG A 61 -7.69 7.90 -3.14
C ARG A 61 -6.48 8.10 -2.24
N ALA A 62 -6.65 8.61 -1.03
CA ALA A 62 -5.58 8.77 -0.05
C ALA A 62 -5.27 7.46 0.72
N LEU A 63 -6.13 6.44 0.61
CA LEU A 63 -5.88 5.13 1.20
C LEU A 63 -4.82 4.38 0.38
N PRO A 64 -3.94 3.59 1.02
CA PRO A 64 -3.03 2.68 0.34
C PRO A 64 -3.80 1.72 -0.59
N THR A 65 -3.18 1.38 -1.71
CA THR A 65 -3.70 0.43 -2.70
C THR A 65 -2.61 -0.56 -3.09
N VAL A 66 -2.99 -1.66 -3.75
CA VAL A 66 -2.03 -2.65 -4.24
C VAL A 66 -0.97 -2.00 -5.13
N GLY A 67 0.30 -2.28 -4.84
CA GLY A 67 1.46 -1.77 -5.55
C GLY A 67 2.07 -0.52 -4.92
N ASP A 68 1.39 0.13 -3.97
CA ASP A 68 1.93 1.28 -3.23
C ASP A 68 3.06 0.85 -2.30
N TRP A 69 4.03 1.75 -2.15
CA TRP A 69 5.04 1.66 -1.11
C TRP A 69 4.61 2.46 0.12
N VAL A 70 4.76 1.86 1.28
CA VAL A 70 4.42 2.46 2.57
C VAL A 70 5.55 2.24 3.57
N LEU A 71 5.62 3.11 4.57
CA LEU A 71 6.47 2.94 5.74
C LEU A 71 5.62 2.49 6.93
N VAL A 72 6.05 1.42 7.59
CA VAL A 72 5.30 0.79 8.68
C VAL A 72 6.12 0.70 9.96
N ASP A 73 5.42 0.79 11.10
CA ASP A 73 5.97 0.45 12.41
C ASP A 73 5.62 -1.00 12.77
N ARG A 74 6.43 -1.59 13.67
CA ARG A 74 6.20 -2.94 14.24
C ARG A 74 6.19 -4.07 13.21
N TRP A 75 6.97 -3.93 12.13
CA TRP A 75 7.10 -4.97 11.09
C TRP A 75 7.56 -6.32 11.66
N SER A 76 8.57 -6.32 12.53
CA SER A 76 9.06 -7.54 13.20
C SER A 76 7.98 -8.28 13.99
N ASP A 77 7.15 -7.53 14.73
CA ASP A 77 6.05 -8.11 15.52
C ASP A 77 5.01 -8.74 14.59
N ALA A 78 4.72 -8.08 13.46
CA ALA A 78 3.78 -8.58 12.47
C ALA A 78 4.28 -9.87 11.80
N LEU A 79 5.57 -9.97 11.51
CA LEU A 79 6.20 -11.19 11.01
C LEU A 79 6.17 -12.33 12.04
N ALA A 80 6.35 -11.99 13.31
CA ALA A 80 6.18 -12.93 14.42
C ALA A 80 4.70 -13.28 14.70
N LYS A 81 3.76 -12.76 13.90
CA LYS A 81 2.30 -12.96 14.03
C LYS A 81 1.74 -12.44 15.37
N GLN A 82 2.35 -11.40 15.93
CA GLN A 82 1.95 -10.76 17.19
C GLN A 82 1.07 -9.51 16.97
N GLY A 83 0.42 -9.41 15.81
CA GLY A 83 -0.42 -8.28 15.41
C GLY A 83 -0.20 -7.90 13.95
N ALA A 84 -0.75 -6.76 13.55
CA ALA A 84 -0.46 -6.13 12.28
C ALA A 84 0.57 -5.01 12.46
N ALA A 85 1.37 -4.76 11.43
CA ALA A 85 2.23 -3.59 11.37
C ALA A 85 1.39 -2.35 11.02
N VAL A 86 1.79 -1.18 11.52
CA VAL A 86 0.98 0.04 11.42
C VAL A 86 1.53 0.94 10.34
N ILE A 87 0.71 1.27 9.35
CA ILE A 87 1.06 2.21 8.27
C ILE A 87 1.18 3.63 8.85
N ARG A 88 2.38 4.19 8.72
CA ARG A 88 2.72 5.57 9.15
C ARG A 88 2.72 6.54 7.99
N HIS A 89 3.31 6.13 6.87
CA HIS A 89 3.45 6.97 5.69
C HIS A 89 3.12 6.17 4.43
N VAL A 90 2.37 6.79 3.53
CA VAL A 90 2.20 6.31 2.15
C VAL A 90 3.13 7.13 1.28
N LEU A 91 4.05 6.47 0.58
CA LEU A 91 5.02 7.18 -0.25
C LEU A 91 4.37 7.65 -1.57
N PRO A 92 4.93 8.68 -2.23
CA PRO A 92 4.35 9.20 -3.47
C PRO A 92 4.16 8.12 -4.55
N ARG A 93 2.95 8.09 -5.14
CA ARG A 93 2.62 7.18 -6.25
C ARG A 93 3.29 7.64 -7.54
N ARG A 94 3.88 6.71 -8.28
CA ARG A 94 4.45 6.99 -9.61
C ARG A 94 3.39 7.10 -10.70
N THR A 95 2.38 6.25 -10.67
CA THR A 95 1.30 6.20 -11.65
C THR A 95 0.00 5.86 -10.94
N PHE A 96 -1.05 6.62 -11.20
CA PHE A 96 -2.38 6.31 -10.69
C PHE A 96 -3.21 5.70 -11.83
N PHE A 97 -3.33 4.38 -11.85
CA PHE A 97 -4.24 3.71 -12.79
C PHE A 97 -5.67 3.84 -12.24
N VAL A 98 -6.36 4.90 -12.64
CA VAL A 98 -7.80 5.01 -12.42
C VAL A 98 -8.49 4.09 -13.41
N ARG A 99 -8.86 2.88 -12.97
CA ARG A 99 -9.99 2.21 -13.63
C ARG A 99 -11.25 2.96 -13.22
N LYS A 100 -11.95 3.56 -14.19
CA LYS A 100 -13.35 3.95 -13.99
C LYS A 100 -14.07 2.72 -13.44
N ALA A 101 -14.70 2.85 -12.27
CA ALA A 101 -15.52 1.79 -11.72
C ALA A 101 -16.59 1.42 -12.77
N ALA A 102 -16.69 0.14 -13.12
CA ALA A 102 -17.81 -0.34 -13.91
C ALA A 102 -19.06 -0.19 -13.04
N GLY A 103 -19.93 0.78 -13.34
CA GLY A 103 -21.12 1.03 -12.51
C GLY A 103 -21.97 2.26 -12.81
N GLU A 104 -21.56 3.19 -13.67
CA GLU A 104 -22.46 4.26 -14.14
C GLU A 104 -22.75 4.04 -15.63
N ALA A 105 -24.05 3.86 -15.91
CA ALA A 105 -24.78 3.58 -17.15
C ALA A 105 -23.98 3.74 -18.46
N GLU A 106 -24.07 2.80 -19.41
CA GLU A 106 -25.25 2.67 -20.26
C GLU A 106 -25.41 1.23 -20.79
N THR A 107 -26.64 0.72 -20.73
CA THR A 107 -27.09 -0.35 -21.63
C THR A 107 -27.43 0.30 -22.97
N PRO A 108 -26.79 -0.11 -24.08
CA PRO A 108 -27.57 -0.78 -25.12
C PRO A 108 -26.84 -1.97 -25.77
N GLN A 109 -27.56 -3.08 -25.95
CA GLN A 109 -27.30 -4.03 -27.05
C GLN A 109 -27.73 -3.38 -28.37
N PRO A 110 -26.96 -3.52 -29.47
CA PRO A 110 -27.38 -4.50 -30.50
C PRO A 110 -26.23 -5.19 -31.28
N LEU A 111 -26.67 -6.19 -32.04
CA LEU A 111 -26.00 -7.20 -32.89
C LEU A 111 -24.90 -6.72 -33.87
N ALA A 112 -23.99 -7.66 -34.18
CA ALA A 112 -23.88 -8.30 -35.50
C ALA A 112 -23.62 -9.81 -35.31
#